data_AF-A0A3M0W883-F1
#
_entry.id   AF-A0A3M0W883-F1
#
_cell.length_a   1.000
_cell.length_b   1.000
_cell.length_c   1.000
_cell.angle_alpha   90.00
_cell.angle_beta   90.00
_cell.angle_gamma   90.00
#
_symmetry.space_group_name_H-M   'P 1'
#
loop_
_entity.id
_entity.type
_entity.pdbx_description
1 polymer ?
#
loop_
_entity_poly.entity_id
_entity_poly.type
_entity_poly.pdbx_seq_one_letter_code
_entity_poly.pdbx_strand_id
1 'polypeptide(L)'
;MNNRANIMYFVDQHADVNIKEGGHAPYVDFLRRDISRIVDAVAVNGANVKVCRRVVAGLGEKKVLAADEVAAIERSLREREEQWSRLLADGETAKVIEEREAAVGSSGSGRKRTGIDRERERAQRKVDKRAIEQRIEEDRERNKRLRESMWAVAGDDDEEVDKMWDEGSYVTQEDFDIANEEAEERGRWWHMNEAHPTGSA
;
A
#
# COMPACT_ATOMS: atom_id res chain seq x y z
N MET A 1 -3.24 10.45 -9.14
CA MET A 1 -2.54 9.20 -9.46
C MET A 1 -1.09 9.30 -9.05
N ASN A 2 -0.61 8.40 -8.18
CA ASN A 2 0.80 8.40 -7.77
C ASN A 2 1.67 7.67 -8.79
N ASN A 3 1.99 8.37 -9.89
CA ASN A 3 2.74 7.79 -11.01
C ASN A 3 4.08 7.18 -10.58
N ARG A 4 4.78 7.79 -9.60
CA ARG A 4 6.07 7.27 -9.11
C ARG A 4 5.93 5.93 -8.39
N ALA A 5 4.93 5.78 -7.53
CA ALA A 5 4.65 4.48 -6.88
C ALA A 5 4.19 3.44 -7.90
N ASN A 6 3.36 3.83 -8.86
CA ASN A 6 2.89 2.95 -9.93
C ASN A 6 4.04 2.45 -10.81
N ILE A 7 5.02 3.31 -11.11
CA ILE A 7 6.25 2.92 -11.83
C ILE A 7 7.05 1.88 -11.02
N MET A 8 7.17 2.02 -9.70
CA MET A 8 7.85 1.01 -8.88
C MET A 8 7.14 -0.34 -8.91
N TYR A 9 5.81 -0.36 -8.80
CA TYR A 9 5.07 -1.62 -8.92
C TYR A 9 5.14 -2.19 -10.34
N PHE A 10 5.11 -1.35 -11.37
CA PHE A 10 5.32 -1.79 -12.74
C PHE A 10 6.68 -2.46 -12.92
N VAL A 11 7.75 -1.87 -12.36
CA VAL A 11 9.11 -2.44 -12.39
C VAL A 11 9.13 -3.83 -11.76
N ASP A 12 8.47 -4.02 -10.61
CA ASP A 12 8.37 -5.31 -9.93
C ASP A 12 7.66 -6.39 -10.77
N GLN A 13 6.54 -6.02 -11.39
CA GLN A 13 5.77 -6.93 -12.25
C GLN A 13 6.49 -7.20 -13.58
N HIS A 14 7.14 -6.19 -14.15
CA HIS A 14 7.94 -6.32 -15.36
C HIS A 14 9.11 -7.28 -15.15
N ALA A 15 9.80 -7.19 -14.02
CA ALA A 15 10.85 -8.14 -13.67
C ALA A 15 10.28 -9.57 -13.52
N ASP A 16 9.12 -9.73 -12.89
CA ASP A 16 8.47 -11.04 -12.70
C ASP A 16 8.08 -11.70 -14.02
N VAL A 17 7.43 -10.95 -14.92
CA VAL A 17 7.04 -11.42 -16.25
C VAL A 17 8.26 -11.83 -17.08
N ASN A 18 9.32 -11.00 -17.08
CA ASN A 18 10.52 -11.35 -17.85
C ASN A 18 11.24 -12.59 -17.32
N ILE A 19 11.18 -12.88 -16.01
CA ILE A 19 11.77 -14.07 -15.41
C ILE A 19 10.91 -15.32 -15.66
N LYS A 20 9.59 -15.23 -15.47
CA LYS A 20 8.69 -16.38 -15.53
C LYS A 20 8.26 -16.76 -16.94
N GLU A 21 7.90 -15.78 -17.75
CA GLU A 21 7.28 -16.00 -19.06
C GLU A 21 8.31 -16.01 -20.22
N GLY A 22 9.61 -15.93 -19.90
CA GLY A 22 10.67 -15.98 -20.90
C GLY A 22 10.77 -14.68 -21.72
N GLY A 23 10.74 -13.53 -21.04
CA GLY A 23 10.90 -12.22 -21.68
C GLY A 23 12.34 -11.92 -22.11
N HIS A 24 12.59 -10.65 -22.45
CA HIS A 24 13.88 -10.21 -22.96
C HIS A 24 14.85 -9.97 -21.78
N ALA A 25 15.69 -10.96 -21.49
CA ALA A 25 16.63 -10.99 -20.36
C ALA A 25 17.45 -9.69 -20.12
N PRO A 26 17.92 -8.96 -21.16
CA PRO A 26 18.62 -7.69 -20.95
C PRO A 26 17.82 -6.61 -20.19
N TYR A 27 16.48 -6.68 -20.14
CA TYR A 27 15.71 -5.75 -19.31
C TYR A 27 15.97 -5.94 -17.82
N VAL A 28 16.19 -7.18 -17.38
CA VAL A 28 16.54 -7.46 -15.99
C VAL A 28 17.91 -6.88 -15.66
N ASP A 29 18.86 -6.94 -16.59
CA ASP A 29 20.19 -6.36 -16.41
C ASP A 29 20.17 -4.83 -16.40
N PHE A 30 19.38 -4.21 -17.29
CA PHE A 30 19.16 -2.76 -17.25
C PHE A 30 18.49 -2.33 -15.95
N LEU A 31 17.53 -3.12 -15.47
CA LEU A 31 16.85 -2.84 -14.22
C LEU A 31 17.80 -2.93 -13.03
N ARG A 32 18.59 -4.01 -12.93
CA ARG A 32 19.63 -4.19 -11.88
C ARG A 32 20.57 -3.00 -11.81
N ARG A 33 21.04 -2.52 -12.96
CA ARG A 33 21.95 -1.38 -13.03
C ARG A 33 21.32 -0.07 -12.56
N ASP A 34 20.07 0.18 -12.95
CA ASP A 34 19.42 1.48 -12.76
C ASP A 34 18.49 1.55 -11.55
N ILE A 35 18.27 0.44 -10.83
CA ILE A 35 17.32 0.38 -9.70
C ILE A 35 17.61 1.43 -8.62
N SER A 36 18.87 1.66 -8.27
CA SER A 36 19.24 2.67 -7.26
C SER A 36 18.82 4.08 -7.71
N ARG A 37 18.99 4.41 -8.99
CA ARG A 37 18.57 5.71 -9.56
C ARG A 37 17.06 5.84 -9.57
N ILE A 38 16.34 4.77 -9.92
CA ILE A 38 14.88 4.74 -9.93
C ILE A 38 14.35 4.93 -8.51
N VAL A 39 14.91 4.22 -7.53
CA VAL A 39 14.56 4.33 -6.11
C VAL A 39 14.79 5.76 -5.61
N ASP A 40 15.89 6.40 -5.99
CA ASP A 40 16.19 7.79 -5.60
C ASP A 40 15.20 8.79 -6.22
N ALA A 41 14.83 8.59 -7.48
CA ALA A 41 13.85 9.43 -8.17
C ALA A 41 12.41 9.23 -7.64
N VAL A 42 12.09 8.06 -7.09
CA VAL A 42 10.75 7.74 -6.56
C VAL A 42 10.61 8.09 -5.09
N ALA A 43 11.66 7.87 -4.28
CA ALA A 43 11.68 8.09 -2.83
C ALA A 43 11.83 9.57 -2.43
N VAL A 44 11.11 10.46 -3.13
CA VAL A 44 11.08 11.91 -2.87
C VAL A 44 10.17 12.27 -1.68
N ASN A 45 9.29 11.37 -1.25
CA ASN A 45 8.45 11.57 -0.06
C ASN A 45 8.46 10.31 0.82
N GLY A 46 8.23 10.48 2.13
CA GLY A 46 8.27 9.38 3.10
C GLY A 46 7.27 8.25 2.79
N ALA A 47 6.14 8.55 2.15
CA ALA A 47 5.16 7.54 1.75
C ALA A 47 5.68 6.62 0.63
N ASN A 48 6.43 7.16 -0.32
CA ASN A 48 7.05 6.38 -1.41
C ASN A 48 8.23 5.55 -0.90
N VAL A 49 8.89 5.93 0.20
CA VAL A 49 9.97 5.14 0.82
C VAL A 49 9.46 3.74 1.20
N LYS A 50 8.26 3.64 1.78
CA LYS A 50 7.64 2.34 2.14
C LYS A 50 7.32 1.50 0.91
N VAL A 51 6.85 2.13 -0.16
CA VAL A 51 6.60 1.47 -1.45
C VAL A 51 7.90 0.93 -2.04
N CYS A 52 8.96 1.75 -2.07
CA CYS A 52 10.28 1.33 -2.54
C CYS A 52 10.82 0.16 -1.71
N ARG A 53 10.71 0.20 -0.39
CA ARG A 53 11.17 -0.90 0.49
C ARG A 53 10.45 -2.21 0.15
N ARG A 54 9.12 -2.17 0.01
CA ARG A 54 8.34 -3.36 -0.37
C ARG A 54 8.74 -3.92 -1.73
N VAL A 55 8.90 -3.06 -2.73
CA VAL A 55 9.28 -3.48 -4.09
C VAL A 55 10.71 -4.02 -4.12
N VAL A 56 11.66 -3.38 -3.46
CA VAL A 56 13.06 -3.84 -3.41
C VAL A 56 13.17 -5.19 -2.70
N ALA A 57 12.41 -5.41 -1.62
CA ALA A 57 12.30 -6.72 -0.98
C ALA A 57 11.76 -7.79 -1.94
N GLY A 58 10.66 -7.49 -2.65
CA GLY A 58 10.09 -8.40 -3.66
C GLY A 58 11.06 -8.71 -4.81
N LEU A 59 11.85 -7.73 -5.27
CA LEU A 59 12.90 -7.95 -6.27
C LEU A 59 14.04 -8.83 -5.73
N GLY A 60 14.36 -8.74 -4.43
CA GLY A 60 15.31 -9.63 -3.76
C GLY A 60 14.82 -11.08 -3.68
N GLU A 61 13.56 -11.28 -3.28
CA GLU A 61 12.91 -12.61 -3.24
C GLU A 61 12.90 -13.28 -4.61
N LYS A 62 12.67 -12.49 -5.67
CA LYS A 62 12.72 -12.94 -7.08
C LYS A 62 14.13 -13.17 -7.62
N LYS A 63 15.18 -12.98 -6.81
CA LYS A 63 16.60 -13.07 -7.20
C LYS A 63 16.98 -12.11 -8.35
N VAL A 64 16.23 -11.02 -8.51
CA VAL A 64 16.60 -9.93 -9.42
C VAL A 64 17.76 -9.18 -8.83
N LEU A 65 17.78 -8.91 -7.53
CA LEU A 65 18.88 -8.19 -6.88
C LEU A 65 19.65 -9.14 -5.96
N ALA A 66 20.96 -8.93 -5.86
CA ALA A 66 21.76 -9.66 -4.87
C ALA A 66 21.40 -9.20 -3.46
N ALA A 67 21.55 -10.08 -2.46
CA ALA A 67 21.25 -9.74 -1.06
C ALA A 67 22.03 -8.51 -0.57
N ASP A 68 23.28 -8.37 -1.01
CA ASP A 68 24.13 -7.22 -0.67
C ASP A 68 23.62 -5.91 -1.27
N GLU A 69 23.08 -5.95 -2.50
CA GLU A 69 22.51 -4.79 -3.19
C GLU A 69 21.20 -4.36 -2.52
N VAL A 70 20.35 -5.33 -2.16
CA VAL A 70 19.12 -5.09 -1.39
C VAL A 70 19.46 -4.42 -0.06
N ALA A 71 20.42 -4.97 0.70
CA ALA A 71 20.84 -4.41 1.98
C ALA A 71 21.46 -2.99 1.85
N ALA A 72 22.16 -2.71 0.74
CA ALA A 72 22.68 -1.36 0.47
C ALA A 72 21.54 -0.35 0.20
N ILE A 73 20.56 -0.73 -0.62
CA ILE A 73 19.41 0.12 -0.93
C ILE A 73 18.54 0.33 0.31
N GLU A 74 18.31 -0.72 1.11
CA GLU A 74 17.54 -0.64 2.35
C GLU A 74 18.16 0.29 3.39
N ARG A 75 19.49 0.25 3.55
CA ARG A 75 20.21 1.21 4.41
C ARG A 75 19.96 2.65 3.96
N SER A 76 20.09 2.91 2.66
CA SER A 76 19.85 4.27 2.14
C SER A 76 18.39 4.71 2.29
N LEU A 77 17.43 3.79 2.13
CA LEU A 77 16.02 4.07 2.36
C LEU A 77 15.70 4.33 3.84
N ARG A 78 16.36 3.62 4.76
CA ARG A 78 16.23 3.82 6.21
C ARG A 78 16.76 5.18 6.64
N GLU A 79 17.93 5.59 6.16
CA GLU A 79 18.48 6.92 6.43
C GLU A 79 17.52 8.03 5.95
N ARG A 80 16.90 7.84 4.78
CA ARG A 80 15.87 8.77 4.28
C ARG A 80 14.61 8.77 5.12
N GLU A 81 14.16 7.61 5.58
CA GLU A 81 13.00 7.51 6.48
C GLU A 81 13.25 8.29 7.78
N GLU A 82 14.44 8.17 8.36
CA GLU A 82 14.86 8.93 9.53
C GLU A 82 14.93 10.44 9.25
N GLN A 83 15.47 10.84 8.08
CA GLN A 83 15.45 12.24 7.64
C GLN A 83 14.02 12.77 7.51
N TRP A 84 13.10 12.02 6.89
CA TRP A 84 11.70 12.38 6.79
C TRP A 84 11.02 12.47 8.15
N SER A 85 11.34 11.56 9.07
CA SER A 85 10.80 11.60 10.43
C SER A 85 11.24 12.84 11.19
N ARG A 86 12.49 13.28 11.01
CA ARG A 86 12.99 14.55 11.60
C ARG A 86 12.31 15.77 10.98
N LEU A 87 12.23 15.82 9.65
CA LEU A 87 11.55 16.92 8.94
C LEU A 87 10.07 17.03 9.30
N LEU A 88 9.41 15.90 9.57
CA LEU A 88 8.02 15.87 10.04
C LEU A 88 7.88 16.44 11.45
N ALA A 89 8.82 16.15 12.34
CA ALA A 89 8.87 16.73 13.68
C ALA A 89 9.10 18.25 13.64
N ASP A 90 9.94 18.72 12.72
CA ASP A 90 10.27 20.14 12.56
C ASP A 90 9.25 20.92 11.71
N GLY A 91 8.28 20.23 11.09
CA GLY A 91 7.24 20.85 10.26
C GLY A 91 7.72 21.38 8.89
N GLU A 92 8.96 21.08 8.49
CA GLU A 92 9.59 21.62 7.26
C GLU A 92 9.39 20.72 6.02
N THR A 93 8.65 19.62 6.15
CA THR A 93 8.45 18.62 5.09
C THR A 93 8.02 19.19 3.74
N ALA A 94 7.08 20.14 3.72
CA ALA A 94 6.54 20.68 2.48
C ALA A 94 7.60 21.38 1.62
N LYS A 95 8.52 22.14 2.23
CA LYS A 95 9.59 22.86 1.52
C LYS A 95 10.60 21.90 0.89
N VAL A 96 11.00 20.87 1.64
CA VAL A 96 11.97 19.86 1.17
C VAL A 96 11.38 19.00 0.05
N ILE A 97 10.09 18.67 0.12
CA ILE A 97 9.39 17.96 -0.96
C ILE A 97 9.38 18.84 -2.22
N GLU A 98 8.98 20.10 -2.13
CA GLU A 98 8.93 21.02 -3.28
C GLU A 98 10.31 21.19 -3.94
N GLU A 99 11.37 21.36 -3.14
CA GLU A 99 12.74 21.48 -3.63
C GLU A 99 13.22 20.21 -4.34
N ARG A 100 12.99 19.04 -3.75
CA ARG A 100 13.37 17.76 -4.36
C ARG A 100 12.54 17.44 -5.61
N GLU A 101 11.26 17.81 -5.63
CA GLU A 101 10.43 17.65 -6.83
C GLU A 101 10.83 18.61 -7.94
N ALA A 102 11.19 19.85 -7.61
CA ALA A 102 11.74 20.81 -8.56
C ALA A 102 13.09 20.35 -9.13
N ALA A 103 13.96 19.77 -8.30
CA ALA A 103 15.24 19.21 -8.75
C ALA A 103 15.05 18.06 -9.76
N VAL A 104 14.03 17.21 -9.57
CA VAL A 104 13.70 16.12 -10.50
C VAL A 104 12.98 16.65 -11.76
N GLY A 105 12.19 17.72 -11.65
CA GLY A 105 11.44 18.32 -12.76
C GLY A 105 12.21 19.36 -13.61
N SER A 106 13.39 19.82 -13.17
CA SER A 106 14.14 20.92 -13.80
C SER A 106 15.00 20.51 -15.00
N SER A 107 14.68 19.42 -15.69
CA SER A 107 15.25 19.16 -17.03
C SER A 107 14.61 20.01 -18.14
N GLY A 108 13.71 20.96 -17.83
CA GLY A 108 13.05 21.80 -18.84
C GLY A 108 12.62 23.20 -18.37
N SER A 109 13.34 24.22 -18.86
CA SER A 109 12.92 25.62 -19.07
C SER A 109 12.42 26.45 -17.88
N GLY A 110 13.34 27.21 -17.27
CA GLY A 110 13.01 28.29 -16.33
C GLY A 110 12.39 29.52 -17.03
N ARG A 111 11.21 29.95 -16.59
CA ARG A 111 10.60 31.22 -17.00
C ARG A 111 10.14 32.02 -15.78
N LYS A 112 10.50 33.29 -15.73
CA LYS A 112 10.30 34.22 -14.61
C LYS A 112 8.81 34.51 -14.35
N ARG A 113 8.46 34.59 -13.07
CA ARG A 113 7.11 34.75 -12.48
C ARG A 113 6.59 36.19 -12.56
N THR A 114 5.32 36.36 -12.95
CA THR A 114 4.56 37.63 -12.95
C THR A 114 3.14 37.39 -12.40
N GLY A 115 2.44 38.44 -11.98
CA GLY A 115 1.23 38.42 -11.12
C GLY A 115 0.01 37.55 -11.51
N ILE A 116 0.06 36.80 -12.61
CA ILE A 116 -0.85 35.70 -12.97
C ILE A 116 -0.68 34.50 -12.00
N ASP A 117 0.44 34.46 -11.26
CA ASP A 117 0.80 33.34 -10.39
C ASP A 117 -0.16 33.10 -9.21
N ARG A 118 -0.89 34.09 -8.68
CA ARG A 118 -1.80 33.84 -7.53
C ARG A 118 -3.05 33.05 -7.89
N GLU A 119 -3.60 33.30 -9.07
CA GLU A 119 -4.76 32.56 -9.57
C GLU A 119 -4.35 31.16 -10.03
N ARG A 120 -3.16 31.07 -10.66
CA ARG A 120 -2.49 29.81 -10.94
C ARG A 120 -2.19 29.01 -9.67
N GLU A 121 -1.70 29.63 -8.60
CA GLU A 121 -1.45 28.99 -7.30
C GLU A 121 -2.74 28.45 -6.67
N ARG A 122 -3.86 29.18 -6.74
CA ARG A 122 -5.15 28.67 -6.27
C ARG A 122 -5.67 27.53 -7.14
N ALA A 123 -5.49 27.60 -8.45
CA ALA A 123 -5.82 26.50 -9.36
C ALA A 123 -4.92 25.28 -9.11
N GLN A 124 -3.63 25.50 -8.85
CA GLN A 124 -2.63 24.48 -8.55
C GLN A 124 -2.97 23.80 -7.22
N ARG A 125 -3.27 24.55 -6.15
CA ARG A 125 -3.75 23.99 -4.87
C ARG A 125 -5.02 23.14 -5.00
N LYS A 126 -5.92 23.49 -5.93
CA LYS A 126 -7.13 22.68 -6.23
C LYS A 126 -6.78 21.41 -7.01
N VAL A 127 -5.83 21.49 -7.94
CA VAL A 127 -5.26 20.32 -8.64
C VAL A 127 -4.54 19.41 -7.64
N ASP A 128 -3.78 19.97 -6.71
CA ASP A 128 -3.06 19.25 -5.66
C ASP A 128 -4.05 18.55 -4.71
N LYS A 129 -5.14 19.22 -4.31
CA LYS A 129 -6.20 18.60 -3.49
C LYS A 129 -6.85 17.41 -4.22
N ARG A 130 -7.22 17.56 -5.50
CA ARG A 130 -7.79 16.46 -6.30
C ARG A 130 -6.78 15.32 -6.50
N ALA A 131 -5.51 15.65 -6.69
CA ALA A 131 -4.44 14.65 -6.82
C ALA A 131 -4.22 13.87 -5.52
N ILE A 132 -4.32 14.54 -4.37
CA ILE A 132 -4.23 13.93 -3.04
C ILE A 132 -5.45 13.03 -2.78
N GLU A 133 -6.67 13.50 -3.04
CA GLU A 133 -7.91 12.70 -2.90
C GLU A 133 -7.86 11.45 -3.78
N GLN A 134 -7.45 11.60 -5.04
CA GLN A 134 -7.29 10.46 -5.94
C GLN A 134 -6.23 9.47 -5.41
N ARG A 135 -5.13 9.96 -4.83
CA ARG A 135 -4.09 9.10 -4.24
C ARG A 135 -4.61 8.33 -3.03
N ILE A 136 -5.40 8.98 -2.17
CA ILE A 136 -6.04 8.33 -1.01
C ILE A 136 -6.98 7.24 -1.49
N GLU A 137 -7.77 7.51 -2.53
CA GLU A 137 -8.73 6.56 -3.06
C GLU A 137 -8.04 5.35 -3.74
N GLU A 138 -6.98 5.59 -4.52
CA GLU A 138 -6.16 4.53 -5.10
C GLU A 138 -5.55 3.61 -4.02
N ASP A 139 -5.05 4.19 -2.93
CA ASP A 139 -4.46 3.42 -1.83
C ASP A 139 -5.53 2.66 -1.03
N ARG A 140 -6.72 3.25 -0.85
CA ARG A 140 -7.89 2.57 -0.28
C ARG A 140 -8.31 1.38 -1.12
N GLU A 141 -8.47 1.56 -2.42
CA GLU A 141 -8.83 0.47 -3.35
C GLU A 141 -7.76 -0.62 -3.39
N ARG A 142 -6.47 -0.25 -3.29
CA ARG A 142 -5.38 -1.24 -3.17
C ARG A 142 -5.48 -2.07 -1.90
N ASN A 143 -5.69 -1.41 -0.76
CA ASN A 143 -5.83 -2.09 0.53
C ASN A 143 -7.10 -2.95 0.57
N LYS A 144 -8.18 -2.46 -0.04
CA LYS A 144 -9.43 -3.19 -0.22
C LYS A 144 -9.18 -4.49 -0.98
N ARG A 145 -8.54 -4.45 -2.16
CA ARG A 145 -8.20 -5.66 -2.92
C ARG A 145 -7.31 -6.66 -2.15
N LEU A 146 -6.37 -6.16 -1.35
CA LEU A 146 -5.53 -7.03 -0.51
C LEU A 146 -6.32 -7.74 0.60
N ARG A 147 -7.42 -7.14 1.07
CA ARG A 147 -8.29 -7.72 2.11
C ARG A 147 -9.39 -8.59 1.53
N GLU A 148 -9.82 -8.35 0.28
CA GLU A 148 -10.80 -9.16 -0.43
C GLU A 148 -10.38 -10.63 -0.57
N SER A 149 -9.08 -10.93 -0.63
CA SER A 149 -8.58 -12.31 -0.67
C SER A 149 -8.22 -12.91 0.70
N MET A 150 -8.36 -12.16 1.80
CA MET A 150 -7.93 -12.62 3.14
C MET A 150 -8.84 -13.69 3.73
N TRP A 151 -10.14 -13.61 3.42
CA TRP A 151 -11.14 -14.58 3.87
C TRP A 151 -11.36 -15.72 2.88
N ALA A 152 -10.75 -15.63 1.68
CA ALA A 152 -10.85 -16.70 0.70
C ALA A 152 -9.95 -17.86 1.13
N VAL A 153 -10.56 -19.01 1.43
CA VAL A 153 -9.84 -20.27 1.60
C VAL A 153 -9.67 -20.87 0.20
N ALA A 154 -8.43 -21.15 -0.17
CA ALA A 154 -8.10 -21.87 -1.40
C ALA A 154 -7.69 -23.29 -1.01
N GLY A 155 -8.24 -24.30 -1.67
CA GLY A 155 -7.99 -25.71 -1.37
C GLY A 155 -9.21 -26.59 -1.61
N ASP A 156 -9.08 -27.88 -1.34
CA ASP A 156 -10.21 -28.82 -1.25
C ASP A 156 -10.84 -28.77 0.16
N ASP A 157 -12.03 -29.33 0.34
CA ASP A 157 -12.78 -29.29 1.60
C ASP A 157 -11.94 -29.79 2.81
N ASP A 158 -11.08 -30.79 2.58
CA ASP A 158 -10.19 -31.34 3.61
C ASP A 158 -9.07 -30.36 4.02
N GLU A 159 -8.54 -29.56 3.08
CA GLU A 159 -7.49 -28.57 3.34
C GLU A 159 -8.05 -27.36 4.13
N GLU A 160 -9.31 -27.00 3.90
CA GLU A 160 -10.01 -25.98 4.69
C GLU A 160 -10.17 -26.42 6.15
N VAL A 161 -10.57 -27.67 6.39
CA VAL A 161 -10.76 -28.22 7.73
C VAL A 161 -9.44 -28.28 8.51
N ASP A 162 -8.36 -28.76 7.89
CA ASP A 162 -7.05 -28.81 8.53
C ASP A 162 -6.56 -27.39 8.90
N LYS A 163 -6.73 -26.42 7.99
CA LYS A 163 -6.35 -25.03 8.27
C LYS A 163 -7.18 -24.41 9.40
N MET A 164 -8.48 -24.66 9.43
CA MET A 164 -9.35 -24.22 10.53
C MET A 164 -8.90 -24.80 11.87
N TRP A 165 -8.48 -26.06 11.87
CA TRP A 165 -8.02 -26.74 13.07
C TRP A 165 -6.68 -26.19 13.57
N ASP A 166 -5.74 -25.92 12.66
CA ASP A 166 -4.41 -25.40 12.98
C ASP A 166 -4.42 -23.92 13.39
N GLU A 167 -5.25 -23.09 12.73
CA GLU A 167 -5.36 -21.64 13.00
C GLU A 167 -6.39 -21.30 14.09
N GLY A 168 -7.14 -22.30 14.58
CA GLY A 168 -8.17 -22.13 15.60
C GLY A 168 -7.62 -21.50 16.89
N SER A 169 -8.22 -20.39 17.31
CA SER A 169 -7.91 -19.79 18.61
C SER A 169 -8.61 -20.53 19.75
N TYR A 170 -7.99 -20.53 20.92
CA TYR A 170 -8.67 -20.97 22.14
C TYR A 170 -9.86 -20.07 22.46
N VAL A 171 -10.87 -20.65 23.11
CA VAL A 171 -12.06 -19.93 23.58
C VAL A 171 -11.65 -18.79 24.52
N THR A 172 -12.16 -17.60 24.21
CA THR A 172 -11.90 -16.33 24.89
C THR A 172 -13.14 -15.84 25.65
N GLN A 173 -12.99 -14.74 26.39
CA GLN A 173 -14.13 -14.09 27.06
C GLN A 173 -15.16 -13.56 26.05
N GLU A 174 -14.72 -13.06 24.89
CA GLU A 174 -15.63 -12.57 23.85
C GLU A 174 -16.54 -13.70 23.34
N ASP A 175 -16.04 -14.93 23.25
CA ASP A 175 -16.85 -16.09 22.85
C ASP A 175 -17.94 -16.40 23.88
N PHE A 176 -17.64 -16.26 25.18
CA PHE A 176 -18.64 -16.41 26.24
C PHE A 176 -19.69 -15.29 26.21
N ASP A 177 -19.26 -14.06 25.95
CA ASP A 177 -20.15 -12.90 25.88
C ASP A 177 -21.10 -13.05 24.69
N ILE A 178 -20.60 -13.44 23.50
CA ILE A 178 -21.41 -13.74 22.31
C ILE A 178 -22.41 -14.87 22.61
N ALA A 179 -21.96 -15.95 23.24
CA ALA A 179 -22.83 -17.09 23.55
C ALA A 179 -23.95 -16.72 24.54
N ASN A 180 -23.65 -15.84 25.51
CA ASN A 180 -24.64 -15.38 26.48
C ASN A 180 -25.65 -14.42 25.82
N GLU A 181 -25.19 -13.48 24.99
CA GLU A 181 -26.06 -12.59 24.22
C GLU A 181 -27.03 -13.38 23.32
N GLU A 182 -26.53 -14.40 22.61
CA GLU A 182 -27.36 -15.26 21.76
C GLU A 182 -28.40 -16.06 22.57
N ALA A 183 -28.03 -16.53 23.76
CA ALA A 183 -28.94 -17.24 24.66
C ALA A 183 -30.07 -16.32 25.15
N GLU A 184 -29.74 -15.08 25.51
CA GLU A 184 -30.72 -14.06 25.89
C GLU A 184 -31.64 -13.68 24.72
N GLU A 185 -31.09 -13.53 23.50
CA GLU A 185 -31.88 -13.27 22.29
C GLU A 185 -32.84 -14.42 21.98
N ARG A 186 -32.36 -15.67 22.07
CA ARG A 186 -33.24 -16.84 21.93
C ARG A 186 -34.36 -16.80 22.96
N GLY A 187 -34.06 -16.53 24.23
CA GLY A 187 -35.07 -16.39 25.28
C GLY A 187 -36.11 -15.29 24.97
N ARG A 188 -35.66 -14.12 24.50
CA ARG A 188 -36.53 -13.03 24.05
C ARG A 188 -37.41 -13.46 22.87
N TRP A 189 -36.85 -14.19 21.90
CA TRP A 189 -37.58 -14.70 20.74
C TRP A 189 -38.66 -15.71 21.16
N TRP A 190 -38.34 -16.66 22.04
CA TRP A 190 -39.30 -17.60 22.60
C TRP A 190 -40.46 -16.88 23.29
N HIS A 191 -40.16 -15.91 24.16
CA HIS A 191 -41.19 -15.13 24.85
C HIS A 191 -42.08 -14.30 23.91
N MET A 192 -41.52 -13.72 22.84
CA MET A 192 -42.32 -13.00 21.83
C MET A 192 -43.20 -13.93 20.99
N ASN A 193 -42.74 -15.14 20.68
CA ASN A 193 -43.48 -16.08 19.84
C ASN A 193 -44.57 -16.84 20.62
N GLU A 194 -44.37 -17.05 21.93
CA GLU A 194 -45.44 -17.53 22.84
C GLU A 194 -46.58 -16.50 23.00
N ALA A 195 -46.29 -15.21 22.86
CA ALA A 195 -47.28 -14.13 22.98
C ALA A 195 -48.18 -13.97 21.73
N HIS A 196 -47.80 -14.56 20.59
CA HIS A 196 -48.60 -14.61 19.38
C HIS A 196 -48.76 -16.07 18.91
N PRO A 197 -49.64 -16.87 19.54
CA PRO A 197 -49.99 -18.17 18.98
C PRO A 197 -50.60 -17.92 17.59
N THR A 198 -49.86 -18.33 16.56
CA THR A 198 -50.34 -18.32 15.18
C THR A 198 -51.71 -18.97 15.14
N GLY A 199 -52.68 -18.22 14.64
CA GLY A 199 -54.10 -18.52 14.71
C GLY A 199 -54.44 -19.95 14.34
N SER A 200 -55.37 -20.49 15.14
CA SER A 200 -56.13 -21.72 14.94
C SER A 200 -56.46 -21.97 13.46
N ALA A 201 -56.15 -23.19 13.00
CA ALA A 201 -56.87 -23.83 11.91
C ALA A 201 -58.33 -24.10 12.31
#